data_AF-A0A7J7HF40-F1
#
_entry.id   AF-A0A7J7HF40-F1
#
_cell.length_a   1.000
_cell.length_b   1.000
_cell.length_c   1.000
_cell.angle_alpha   90.00
_cell.angle_beta   90.00
_cell.angle_gamma   90.00
#
_symmetry.space_group_name_H-M   'P 1'
#
loop_
_entity.id
_entity.type
_entity.pdbx_description
1 polymer ?
#
loop_
_entity_poly.entity_id
_entity_poly.type
_entity_poly.pdbx_seq_one_letter_code
_entity_poly.pdbx_strand_id
1 'polypeptide(L)'
;MEAAMGLMRRIPPKHTETALSALLTLLPDHSSHLLSQVDQPLQVLCDVDCGKEFILCEYNRDADSYRSPWSNKYHPSLEDGLYPSLELRKLEIEANEVFAIYRDQYYEGGISSVYLWEDANEVFVACFLIKKDGSKSGHGRRGYLHEGIWDAIHVIEVAPEDEEMTRYCLTSTVMLSLTTNNDSSGTFNLSGSIRRQVYFGKTKEMVCNLRPPSELLQMRLPDN
;
A
#
# COMPACT_ATOMS: atom_id res chain seq x y z
N MET A 1 6.63 11.42 -22.06
CA MET A 1 5.90 10.76 -20.96
C MET A 1 5.31 9.42 -21.36
N GLU A 2 4.48 9.35 -22.41
CA GLU A 2 3.80 8.09 -22.81
C GLU A 2 4.75 6.92 -23.06
N ALA A 3 5.88 7.16 -23.72
CA ALA A 3 6.91 6.15 -23.94
C ALA A 3 7.55 5.63 -22.64
N ALA A 4 7.79 6.51 -21.65
CA ALA A 4 8.33 6.14 -20.35
C ALA A 4 7.33 5.26 -19.57
N MET A 5 6.04 5.65 -19.55
CA MET A 5 4.98 4.82 -18.96
C MET A 5 4.76 3.50 -19.73
N GLY A 6 4.95 3.51 -21.05
CA GLY A 6 4.95 2.30 -21.87
C GLY A 6 6.09 1.34 -21.51
N LEU A 7 7.28 1.89 -21.22
CA LEU A 7 8.43 1.12 -20.78
C LEU A 7 8.19 0.51 -19.40
N MET A 8 7.71 1.29 -18.42
CA MET A 8 7.43 0.79 -17.06
C MET A 8 6.36 -0.30 -17.02
N ARG A 9 5.39 -0.28 -17.95
CA ARG A 9 4.40 -1.36 -18.10
C ARG A 9 4.95 -2.67 -18.68
N ARG A 10 6.15 -2.64 -19.29
CA ARG A 10 6.76 -3.79 -19.98
C ARG A 10 7.98 -4.35 -19.25
N ILE A 11 8.54 -3.59 -18.31
CA ILE A 11 9.67 -4.04 -17.50
C ILE A 11 9.18 -5.06 -16.47
N PRO A 12 9.90 -6.16 -16.25
CA PRO A 12 9.59 -7.08 -15.16
C PRO A 12 9.63 -6.35 -13.81
N PRO A 13 8.66 -6.53 -12.90
CA PRO A 13 8.61 -5.83 -11.61
C PRO A 13 9.89 -5.85 -10.78
N LYS A 14 10.69 -6.93 -10.90
CA LYS A 14 12.00 -7.07 -10.25
C LYS A 14 13.02 -5.99 -10.68
N HIS A 15 12.84 -5.38 -11.84
CA HIS A 15 13.74 -4.36 -12.40
C HIS A 15 13.10 -2.97 -12.42
N THR A 16 11.89 -2.80 -11.87
CA THR A 16 11.17 -1.52 -11.85
C THR A 16 11.98 -0.41 -11.18
N GLU A 17 12.62 -0.69 -10.05
CA GLU A 17 13.42 0.31 -9.30
C GLU A 17 14.61 0.81 -10.13
N THR A 18 15.40 -0.10 -10.70
CA THR A 18 16.55 0.25 -11.54
C THR A 18 16.12 1.04 -12.77
N ALA A 19 15.03 0.63 -13.41
CA ALA A 19 14.54 1.30 -14.60
C ALA A 19 13.95 2.68 -14.29
N LEU A 20 13.24 2.83 -13.17
CA LEU A 20 12.74 4.11 -12.72
C LEU A 20 13.91 5.06 -12.42
N SER A 21 14.93 4.60 -11.70
CA SER A 21 16.14 5.39 -11.42
C SER A 21 16.83 5.87 -12.71
N ALA A 22 16.94 5.00 -13.73
CA ALA A 22 17.47 5.38 -15.03
C ALA A 22 16.58 6.42 -15.73
N LEU A 23 15.25 6.26 -15.68
CA LEU A 23 14.30 7.24 -16.25
C LEU A 23 14.37 8.59 -15.55
N LEU A 24 14.51 8.63 -14.23
CA LEU A 24 14.67 9.87 -13.46
C LEU A 24 15.96 10.60 -13.84
N THR A 25 17.03 9.85 -14.10
CA THR A 25 18.31 10.41 -14.57
C THR A 25 18.19 10.96 -16.00
N LEU A 26 17.43 10.29 -16.86
CA LEU A 26 17.23 10.70 -18.26
C LEU A 26 16.22 11.83 -18.44
N LEU A 27 15.21 11.92 -17.56
CA LEU A 27 14.08 12.85 -17.64
C LEU A 27 13.88 13.57 -16.30
N PRO A 28 14.85 14.38 -15.84
CA PRO A 28 14.79 15.03 -14.52
C PRO A 28 13.56 15.93 -14.36
N ASP A 29 13.15 16.63 -15.42
CA ASP A 29 11.99 17.54 -15.41
C ASP A 29 10.64 16.81 -15.20
N HIS A 30 10.62 15.48 -15.34
CA HIS A 30 9.41 14.66 -15.17
C HIS A 30 9.47 13.77 -13.93
N SER A 31 10.46 13.97 -13.05
CA SER A 31 10.71 13.10 -11.90
C SER A 31 9.50 12.96 -10.98
N SER A 32 8.87 14.07 -10.62
CA SER A 32 7.68 14.09 -9.76
C SER A 32 6.52 13.29 -10.37
N HIS A 33 6.27 13.49 -11.66
CA HIS A 33 5.19 12.81 -12.38
C HIS A 33 5.48 11.32 -12.63
N LEU A 34 6.75 10.92 -12.75
CA LEU A 34 7.14 9.51 -12.86
C LEU A 34 6.99 8.78 -11.52
N LEU A 35 7.44 9.41 -10.43
CA LEU A 35 7.36 8.83 -9.08
C LEU A 35 5.90 8.61 -8.65
N SER A 36 5.00 9.55 -8.95
CA SER A 36 3.58 9.43 -8.57
C SER A 36 2.77 8.44 -9.42
N GLN A 37 3.27 8.08 -10.61
CA GLN A 37 2.53 7.21 -11.54
C GLN A 37 3.03 5.76 -11.52
N VAL A 38 4.23 5.52 -11.00
CA VAL A 38 4.88 4.21 -11.04
C VAL A 38 5.01 3.64 -9.63
N ASP A 39 4.18 2.65 -9.33
CA ASP A 39 4.30 1.89 -8.09
C ASP A 39 5.60 1.09 -8.08
N GLN A 40 6.28 1.10 -6.93
CA GLN A 40 7.51 0.36 -6.68
C GLN A 40 7.26 -0.74 -5.63
N PRO A 41 8.02 -1.85 -5.67
CA PRO A 41 7.96 -2.87 -4.63
C PRO A 41 8.10 -2.24 -3.24
N LEU A 42 7.21 -2.63 -2.33
CA LEU A 42 7.11 -1.98 -1.03
C LEU A 42 8.32 -2.31 -0.16
N GLN A 43 8.86 -1.30 0.52
CA GLN A 43 9.95 -1.45 1.48
C GLN A 43 9.41 -1.35 2.91
N VAL A 44 10.18 -1.85 3.88
CA VAL A 44 9.78 -1.94 5.29
C VAL A 44 10.86 -1.32 6.15
N LEU A 45 10.44 -0.58 7.17
CA LEU A 45 11.31 -0.07 8.22
C LEU A 45 10.75 -0.45 9.59
N CYS A 46 11.59 -0.48 10.62
CA CYS A 46 11.17 -0.71 12.00
C CYS A 46 11.14 0.62 12.76
N ASP A 47 10.01 0.92 13.39
CA ASP A 47 9.90 2.03 14.31
C ASP A 47 10.68 1.72 15.59
N VAL A 48 11.75 2.47 15.82
CA VAL A 48 12.65 2.25 16.97
C VAL A 48 12.00 2.51 18.33
N ASP A 49 10.91 3.29 18.39
CA ASP A 49 10.26 3.64 19.67
C ASP A 49 9.31 2.54 20.16
N CYS A 50 8.65 1.84 19.22
CA CYS A 50 7.67 0.80 19.56
C CYS A 50 8.05 -0.61 19.07
N GLY A 51 9.15 -0.75 18.32
CA GLY A 51 9.64 -2.02 17.78
C GLY A 51 8.74 -2.64 16.70
N LYS A 52 7.80 -1.87 16.14
CA LYS A 52 6.86 -2.34 15.12
C LYS A 52 7.34 -1.99 13.72
N GLU A 53 7.19 -2.93 12.79
CA GLU A 53 7.49 -2.69 11.38
C GLU A 53 6.38 -1.87 10.71
N PHE A 54 6.75 -1.05 9.73
CA PHE A 54 5.83 -0.28 8.90
C PHE A 54 6.33 -0.19 7.46
N ILE A 55 5.39 0.04 6.53
CA ILE A 55 5.66 0.05 5.09
C ILE A 55 5.99 1.46 4.63
N LEU A 56 7.01 1.60 3.79
CA LEU A 56 7.43 2.86 3.20
C LEU A 56 6.69 3.12 1.88
N CYS A 57 6.16 4.33 1.70
CA CYS A 57 5.58 4.81 0.45
C CYS A 57 5.78 6.33 0.32
N GLU A 58 5.28 6.92 -0.77
CA GLU A 58 5.34 8.37 -0.96
C GLU A 58 4.48 9.15 0.04
N TYR A 59 3.35 8.59 0.50
CA TYR A 59 2.39 9.25 1.39
C TYR A 59 2.87 9.40 2.84
N ASN A 60 3.91 8.67 3.24
CA ASN A 60 4.55 8.83 4.55
C ASN A 60 5.99 9.33 4.45
N ARG A 61 6.44 9.77 3.26
CA ARG A 61 7.79 10.29 3.04
C ARG A 61 7.81 11.80 3.14
N ASP A 62 8.82 12.32 3.81
CA ASP A 62 9.19 13.73 3.78
C ASP A 62 10.72 13.84 3.70
N ALA A 63 11.22 14.54 2.68
CA ALA A 63 12.63 14.47 2.24
C ALA A 63 13.12 13.01 2.13
N ASP A 64 14.08 12.59 2.97
CA ASP A 64 14.59 11.22 3.04
C ASP A 64 14.17 10.48 4.31
N SER A 65 13.14 10.98 4.99
CA SER A 65 12.59 10.43 6.22
C SER A 65 11.19 9.87 6.01
N TYR A 66 10.83 8.85 6.80
CA TYR A 66 9.52 8.20 6.70
C TYR A 66 8.79 8.19 8.05
N ARG A 67 7.53 8.61 8.05
CA ARG A 67 6.68 8.67 9.23
C ARG A 67 6.13 7.29 9.57
N SER A 68 6.38 6.83 10.80
CA SER A 68 5.77 5.62 11.34
C SER A 68 4.28 5.86 11.64
N PRO A 69 3.38 4.95 11.26
CA PRO A 69 1.96 5.02 11.62
C PRO A 69 1.74 4.72 13.11
N TRP A 70 2.74 4.17 13.81
CA TRP A 70 2.63 3.77 15.21
C TRP A 70 3.00 4.91 16.16
N SER A 71 4.24 5.39 16.12
CA SER A 71 4.73 6.50 16.96
C SER A 71 4.37 7.88 16.42
N ASN A 72 3.93 7.98 15.17
CA ASN A 72 3.76 9.24 14.45
C ASN A 72 5.05 10.06 14.35
N LYS A 73 6.22 9.41 14.27
CA LYS A 73 7.52 10.08 14.13
C LYS A 73 8.23 9.68 12.86
N TYR A 74 9.08 10.58 12.38
CA TYR A 74 9.90 10.35 11.21
C TYR A 74 11.18 9.57 11.55
N HIS A 75 11.58 8.70 10.61
CA HIS A 75 12.82 7.94 10.65
C HIS A 75 13.57 8.08 9.32
N PRO A 76 14.80 8.66 9.30
CA PRO A 76 15.46 9.37 10.40
C PRO A 76 14.62 10.54 10.96
N SER A 77 14.98 11.05 12.15
CA SER A 77 14.23 12.14 12.77
C SER A 77 14.29 13.42 11.92
N LEU A 78 13.14 14.08 11.80
CA LEU A 78 12.94 15.29 11.03
C LEU A 78 12.22 16.33 11.90
N GLU A 79 12.76 17.55 11.98
CA GLU A 79 12.19 18.61 12.82
C GLU A 79 10.92 19.22 12.21
N ASP A 80 10.94 19.51 10.91
CA ASP A 80 9.84 20.18 10.18
C ASP A 80 9.02 19.20 9.33
N GLY A 81 8.81 17.98 9.81
CA GLY A 81 8.02 16.97 9.10
C GLY A 81 6.54 17.33 9.00
N LEU A 82 5.91 16.93 7.90
CA LEU A 82 4.46 17.11 7.71
C LEU A 82 3.65 16.04 8.47
N TYR A 83 2.67 16.47 9.26
CA TYR A 83 1.81 15.57 10.04
C TYR A 83 0.33 15.75 9.68
N PRO A 84 -0.47 14.68 9.74
CA PRO A 84 -1.93 14.81 9.63
C PRO A 84 -2.48 15.64 10.80
N SER A 85 -3.63 16.29 10.58
CA SER A 85 -4.38 16.97 11.64
C SER A 85 -4.75 16.01 12.78
N LEU A 86 -5.02 16.54 13.97
CA LEU A 86 -5.31 15.72 15.15
C LEU A 86 -6.51 14.79 14.96
N GLU A 87 -7.54 15.25 14.24
CA GLU A 87 -8.72 14.45 13.94
C GLU A 87 -8.40 13.32 12.96
N LEU A 88 -7.67 13.65 11.89
CA LEU A 88 -7.26 12.68 10.88
C LEU A 88 -6.28 11.65 11.46
N ARG A 89 -5.42 12.05 12.40
CA ARG A 89 -4.53 11.13 13.11
C ARG A 89 -5.28 10.12 13.97
N LYS A 90 -6.40 10.51 14.62
CA LYS A 90 -7.24 9.55 15.35
C LYS A 90 -7.83 8.51 14.40
N LEU A 91 -8.35 8.97 13.25
CA LEU A 91 -8.87 8.09 12.22
C LEU A 91 -7.78 7.18 11.63
N GLU A 92 -6.56 7.68 11.44
CA GLU A 92 -5.41 6.90 10.97
C GLU A 92 -5.05 5.76 11.94
N ILE A 93 -5.09 6.02 13.25
CA ILE A 93 -4.84 4.99 14.28
C ILE A 93 -5.92 3.91 14.20
N GLU A 94 -7.20 4.29 14.20
CA GLU A 94 -8.33 3.35 14.09
C GLU A 94 -8.26 2.53 12.78
N ALA A 95 -7.92 3.18 11.67
CA ALA A 95 -7.78 2.52 10.38
C ALA A 95 -6.64 1.49 10.40
N ASN A 96 -5.49 1.81 11.00
CA ASN A 96 -4.39 0.85 11.15
C ASN A 96 -4.82 -0.38 11.96
N GLU A 97 -5.61 -0.21 13.01
CA GLU A 97 -6.14 -1.33 13.80
C GLU A 97 -7.10 -2.22 12.98
N VAL A 98 -8.07 -1.61 12.28
CA VAL A 98 -9.03 -2.33 11.44
C VAL A 98 -8.32 -3.08 10.32
N PHE A 99 -7.38 -2.43 9.64
CA PHE A 99 -6.67 -3.05 8.52
C PHE A 99 -5.62 -4.07 8.95
N ALA A 100 -5.13 -4.02 10.21
CA ALA A 100 -4.35 -5.12 10.78
C ALA A 100 -5.21 -6.38 10.93
N ILE A 101 -6.47 -6.26 11.36
CA ILE A 101 -7.42 -7.38 11.43
C ILE A 101 -7.71 -7.92 10.02
N TYR A 102 -7.97 -7.04 9.06
CA TYR A 102 -8.17 -7.42 7.65
C TYR A 102 -6.96 -8.20 7.09
N ARG A 103 -5.75 -7.69 7.34
CA ARG A 103 -4.50 -8.36 6.96
C ARG A 103 -4.46 -9.76 7.57
N ASP A 104 -4.71 -9.91 8.87
CA ASP A 104 -4.63 -11.22 9.51
C ASP A 104 -5.68 -12.20 8.98
N GLN A 105 -6.90 -11.73 8.70
CA GLN A 105 -7.98 -12.56 8.15
C GLN A 105 -7.74 -13.03 6.71
N TYR A 106 -7.16 -12.19 5.85
CA TYR A 106 -7.02 -12.50 4.42
C TYR A 106 -5.60 -12.95 4.02
N TYR A 107 -4.58 -12.51 4.74
CA TYR A 107 -3.18 -12.75 4.42
C TYR A 107 -2.49 -13.67 5.41
N GLU A 108 -3.10 -13.96 6.58
CA GLU A 108 -2.53 -14.79 7.64
C GLU A 108 -1.12 -14.30 8.02
N GLY A 109 -1.00 -13.00 8.30
CA GLY A 109 0.23 -12.30 8.64
C GLY A 109 0.75 -11.37 7.54
N GLY A 110 2.05 -11.06 7.56
CA GLY A 110 2.63 -9.97 6.77
C GLY A 110 2.57 -8.64 7.52
N ILE A 111 2.79 -7.55 6.79
CA ILE A 111 2.85 -6.19 7.33
C ILE A 111 1.75 -5.37 6.67
N SER A 112 1.12 -4.50 7.44
CA SER A 112 0.15 -3.52 6.96
C SER A 112 0.47 -2.15 7.51
N SER A 113 0.19 -1.11 6.74
CA SER A 113 0.32 0.28 7.20
C SER A 113 -0.75 1.13 6.51
N VAL A 114 -1.34 2.05 7.27
CA VAL A 114 -2.30 3.02 6.77
C VAL A 114 -1.78 4.43 7.05
N TYR A 115 -1.79 5.27 6.03
CA TYR A 115 -1.42 6.68 6.12
C TYR A 115 -2.56 7.54 5.62
N LEU A 116 -2.96 8.54 6.40
CA LEU A 116 -3.93 9.53 5.99
C LEU A 116 -3.23 10.88 5.84
N TRP A 117 -3.66 11.62 4.82
CA TRP A 117 -3.16 12.95 4.51
C TRP A 117 -4.29 13.84 4.01
N GLU A 118 -4.25 15.12 4.36
CA GLU A 118 -5.24 16.11 3.93
C GLU A 118 -4.65 16.97 2.81
N ASP A 119 -5.40 17.14 1.73
CA ASP A 119 -5.09 18.15 0.72
C ASP A 119 -5.88 19.43 1.02
N ALA A 120 -5.49 20.54 0.41
CA ALA A 120 -6.28 21.76 0.48
C ALA A 120 -7.70 21.49 -0.07
N ASN A 121 -8.73 22.04 0.60
CA ASN A 121 -10.16 21.97 0.23
C ASN A 121 -10.97 20.76 0.74
N GLU A 122 -10.81 20.35 2.01
CA GLU A 122 -11.61 19.28 2.65
C GLU A 122 -11.52 17.90 1.96
N VAL A 123 -10.52 17.72 1.11
CA VAL A 123 -10.18 16.44 0.50
C VAL A 123 -9.15 15.77 1.39
N PHE A 124 -9.34 14.48 1.69
CA PHE A 124 -8.29 13.70 2.31
C PHE A 124 -8.05 12.41 1.52
N VAL A 125 -6.84 11.90 1.63
CA VAL A 125 -6.38 10.69 0.99
C VAL A 125 -6.02 9.69 2.07
N ALA A 126 -6.50 8.45 1.94
CA ALA A 126 -6.06 7.33 2.74
C ALA A 126 -5.28 6.35 1.86
N CYS A 127 -4.04 6.06 2.24
CA CYS A 127 -3.21 5.05 1.61
C CYS A 127 -3.13 3.84 2.53
N PHE A 128 -3.70 2.71 2.10
CA PHE A 128 -3.58 1.42 2.78
C PHE A 128 -2.65 0.49 2.01
N LEU A 129 -1.66 -0.04 2.72
CA LEU A 129 -0.60 -0.87 2.18
C LEU A 129 -0.59 -2.23 2.85
N ILE A 130 -0.35 -3.29 2.07
CA ILE A 130 -0.05 -4.63 2.58
C ILE A 130 1.20 -5.15 1.88
N LYS A 131 2.13 -5.67 2.66
CA LYS A 131 3.26 -6.46 2.17
C LYS A 131 3.24 -7.83 2.80
N LYS A 132 3.23 -8.87 1.97
CA LYS A 132 3.40 -10.26 2.41
C LYS A 132 4.57 -10.88 1.67
N ASP A 133 5.58 -11.26 2.46
CA ASP A 133 6.69 -12.08 2.00
C ASP A 133 6.38 -13.55 2.28
N GLY A 134 6.33 -14.36 1.22
CA GLY A 134 6.16 -15.81 1.22
C GLY A 134 7.43 -16.58 0.83
N SER A 135 8.59 -15.92 0.82
CA SER A 135 9.91 -16.53 0.58
C SER A 135 10.38 -17.40 1.76
N LYS A 136 11.62 -17.91 1.70
CA LYS A 136 12.19 -18.84 2.70
C LYS A 136 12.18 -18.31 4.15
N SER A 137 12.14 -17.00 4.35
CA SER A 137 12.01 -16.33 5.65
C SER A 137 10.57 -15.99 6.05
N GLY A 138 9.60 -16.19 5.15
CA GLY A 138 8.20 -15.80 5.33
C GLY A 138 7.28 -16.92 5.84
N HIS A 139 6.19 -16.53 6.50
CA HIS A 139 5.11 -17.42 6.91
C HIS A 139 4.23 -17.79 5.70
N GLY A 140 4.46 -18.95 5.07
CA GLY A 140 3.58 -19.43 3.99
C GLY A 140 4.19 -20.32 2.91
N ARG A 141 5.41 -20.84 3.09
CA ARG A 141 6.05 -21.70 2.08
C ARG A 141 5.16 -22.90 1.73
N ARG A 142 4.78 -23.01 0.45
CA ARG A 142 4.08 -24.17 -0.12
C ARG A 142 4.87 -24.72 -1.29
N GLY A 143 5.22 -26.01 -1.23
CA GLY A 143 5.88 -26.73 -2.32
C GLY A 143 7.24 -26.15 -2.75
N TYR A 144 7.41 -25.97 -4.07
CA TYR A 144 8.65 -25.51 -4.71
C TYR A 144 8.83 -23.98 -4.74
N LEU A 145 8.00 -23.22 -4.01
CA LEU A 145 8.13 -21.78 -3.92
C LEU A 145 9.48 -21.41 -3.28
N HIS A 146 10.29 -20.69 -4.04
CA HIS A 146 11.60 -20.21 -3.61
C HIS A 146 11.52 -18.77 -3.08
N GLU A 147 10.87 -17.89 -3.85
CA GLU A 147 10.60 -16.50 -3.51
C GLU A 147 9.16 -16.16 -3.88
N GLY A 148 8.43 -15.48 -3.00
CA GLY A 148 7.08 -15.00 -3.27
C GLY A 148 6.86 -13.68 -2.57
N ILE A 149 6.55 -12.62 -3.31
CA ILE A 149 6.30 -11.29 -2.77
C ILE A 149 4.95 -10.83 -3.28
N TRP A 150 4.09 -10.43 -2.34
CA TRP A 150 2.83 -9.75 -2.60
C TRP A 150 2.91 -8.35 -2.01
N ASP A 151 2.72 -7.34 -2.86
CA ASP A 151 2.58 -5.95 -2.46
C ASP A 151 1.22 -5.43 -2.94
N ALA A 152 0.41 -4.89 -2.04
CA ALA A 152 -0.85 -4.24 -2.36
C ALA A 152 -0.84 -2.80 -1.88
N ILE A 153 -1.27 -1.90 -2.77
CA ILE A 153 -1.33 -0.46 -2.57
C ILE A 153 -2.74 -0.02 -2.91
N HIS A 154 -3.44 0.55 -1.92
CA HIS A 154 -4.79 1.04 -2.07
C HIS A 154 -4.82 2.52 -1.71
N VAL A 155 -5.03 3.38 -2.69
CA VAL A 155 -5.16 4.82 -2.50
C VAL A 155 -6.63 5.17 -2.62
N ILE A 156 -7.19 5.76 -1.58
CA ILE A 156 -8.58 6.20 -1.50
C ILE A 156 -8.56 7.72 -1.40
N GLU A 157 -9.02 8.38 -2.44
CA GLU A 157 -9.29 9.82 -2.43
C GLU A 157 -10.73 10.04 -1.97
N VAL A 158 -10.90 10.83 -0.92
CA VAL A 158 -12.20 11.16 -0.33
C VAL A 158 -12.43 12.64 -0.51
N ALA A 159 -13.45 12.99 -1.28
CA ALA A 159 -13.78 14.38 -1.59
C ALA A 159 -15.28 14.63 -1.44
N PRO A 160 -15.69 15.82 -0.97
CA PRO A 160 -17.09 16.21 -1.04
C PRO A 160 -17.52 16.27 -2.52
N GLU A 161 -18.70 15.72 -2.81
CA GLU A 161 -19.37 15.89 -4.10
C GLU A 161 -20.40 17.02 -4.02
N ASP A 162 -21.15 17.06 -2.92
CA ASP A 162 -22.07 18.14 -2.55
C ASP A 162 -22.19 18.21 -0.99
N GLU A 163 -23.20 18.94 -0.49
CA GLU A 163 -23.43 19.08 0.96
C GLU A 163 -23.78 17.77 1.68
N GLU A 164 -24.22 16.72 0.98
CA GLU A 164 -24.71 15.46 1.57
C GLU A 164 -23.94 14.22 1.10
N MET A 165 -23.28 14.30 -0.05
CA MET A 165 -22.59 13.20 -0.72
C MET A 165 -21.08 13.36 -0.68
N THR A 166 -20.42 12.24 -0.45
CA THR A 166 -18.97 12.10 -0.50
C THR A 166 -18.62 11.13 -1.62
N ARG A 167 -17.74 11.56 -2.51
CA ARG A 167 -17.19 10.77 -3.60
C ARG A 167 -15.90 10.12 -3.16
N TYR A 168 -15.81 8.83 -3.43
CA TYR A 168 -14.62 8.02 -3.21
C TYR A 168 -14.05 7.60 -4.55
N CYS A 169 -12.74 7.81 -4.71
CA CYS A 169 -11.97 7.19 -5.78
C CYS A 169 -10.99 6.20 -5.16
N LEU A 170 -11.21 4.90 -5.37
CA LEU A 170 -10.28 3.85 -4.96
C LEU A 170 -9.41 3.47 -6.16
N THR A 171 -8.11 3.73 -6.06
CA THR A 171 -7.08 3.23 -6.97
C THR A 171 -6.32 2.11 -6.25
N SER A 172 -6.40 0.89 -6.77
CA SER A 172 -5.72 -0.27 -6.21
C SER A 172 -4.68 -0.82 -7.18
N THR A 173 -3.45 -0.95 -6.72
CA THR A 173 -2.39 -1.71 -7.40
C THR A 173 -2.02 -2.93 -6.58
N VAL A 174 -1.93 -4.08 -7.25
CA VAL A 174 -1.36 -5.30 -6.68
C VAL A 174 -0.17 -5.71 -7.53
N MET A 175 0.98 -5.93 -6.89
CA MET A 175 2.19 -6.46 -7.48
C MET A 175 2.46 -7.85 -6.91
N LEU A 176 2.75 -8.79 -7.81
CA LEU A 176 3.04 -10.18 -7.47
C LEU A 176 4.35 -10.58 -8.15
N SER A 177 5.27 -11.14 -7.37
CA SER A 177 6.48 -11.77 -7.86
C SER A 177 6.60 -13.17 -7.25
N LEU A 178 6.79 -14.17 -8.10
CA LEU A 178 6.88 -15.58 -7.74
C LEU A 178 8.05 -16.19 -8.49
N THR A 179 8.96 -16.82 -7.74
CA THR A 179 10.00 -17.67 -8.29
C THR A 179 9.88 -19.04 -7.66
N THR A 180 9.75 -20.07 -8.49
CA THR A 180 9.82 -21.47 -8.05
C THR A 180 11.11 -22.08 -8.58
N ASN A 181 11.67 -23.02 -7.82
CA ASN A 181 12.85 -23.77 -8.24
C ASN A 181 12.65 -25.23 -7.90
N ASN A 182 12.75 -26.08 -8.92
CA ASN A 182 12.55 -27.51 -8.83
C ASN A 182 13.56 -28.22 -9.74
N ASP A 183 14.19 -29.28 -9.24
CA ASP A 183 15.25 -30.00 -9.93
C ASP A 183 14.78 -30.62 -11.27
N SER A 184 13.50 -30.98 -11.37
CA SER A 184 12.94 -31.62 -12.58
C SER A 184 12.39 -30.65 -13.63
N SER A 185 11.95 -29.45 -13.23
CA SER A 185 11.33 -28.46 -14.12
C SER A 185 12.15 -27.17 -14.28
N GLY A 186 13.29 -27.08 -13.62
CA GLY A 186 14.12 -25.88 -13.59
C GLY A 186 13.50 -24.73 -12.78
N THR A 187 14.06 -23.55 -12.99
CA THR A 187 13.59 -22.31 -12.36
C THR A 187 12.48 -21.67 -13.19
N PHE A 188 11.35 -21.38 -12.55
CA PHE A 188 10.25 -20.63 -13.16
C PHE A 188 10.07 -19.30 -12.44
N ASN A 189 9.93 -18.21 -13.20
CA ASN A 189 9.68 -16.88 -12.68
C ASN A 189 8.42 -16.29 -13.30
N LEU A 190 7.55 -15.76 -12.45
CA LEU A 190 6.35 -15.01 -12.82
C LEU A 190 6.35 -13.72 -12.00
N SER A 191 6.34 -12.58 -12.69
CA SER A 191 6.19 -11.29 -12.02
C SER A 191 5.28 -10.37 -12.84
N GLY A 192 4.42 -9.64 -12.17
CA GLY A 192 3.54 -8.67 -12.80
C GLY A 192 2.86 -7.75 -11.79
N SER A 193 2.14 -6.76 -12.31
CA SER A 193 1.32 -5.84 -11.54
C SER A 193 -0.01 -5.60 -12.23
N ILE A 194 -1.08 -5.41 -11.46
CA ILE A 194 -2.38 -4.99 -11.96
C ILE A 194 -2.82 -3.73 -11.21
N ARG A 195 -3.26 -2.71 -11.94
CA ARG A 195 -3.85 -1.50 -11.39
C ARG A 195 -5.32 -1.41 -11.82
N ARG A 196 -6.22 -1.10 -10.89
CA ARG A 196 -7.64 -0.85 -11.14
C ARG A 196 -8.09 0.40 -10.39
N GLN A 197 -9.05 1.11 -10.96
CA GLN A 197 -9.66 2.28 -10.35
C GLN A 197 -11.17 2.12 -10.33
N VAL A 198 -11.81 2.47 -9.22
CA VAL A 198 -13.26 2.39 -9.01
C VAL A 198 -13.74 3.66 -8.32
N TYR A 199 -14.87 4.18 -8.77
CA TYR A 199 -15.52 5.35 -8.19
C TYR A 199 -16.83 4.93 -7.52
N PHE A 200 -17.12 5.45 -6.34
CA PHE A 200 -18.41 5.25 -5.68
C PHE A 200 -18.80 6.45 -4.82
N GLY A 201 -20.08 6.80 -4.83
CA GLY A 201 -20.66 7.82 -3.97
C GLY A 201 -21.29 7.20 -2.73
N LYS A 202 -21.15 7.86 -1.58
CA LYS A 202 -21.83 7.51 -0.33
C LYS A 202 -22.37 8.77 0.34
N THR A 203 -23.52 8.64 0.99
CA THR A 203 -24.03 9.70 1.86
C THR A 203 -23.10 9.90 3.06
N LYS A 204 -23.02 11.13 3.58
CA LYS A 204 -22.17 11.51 4.73
C LYS A 204 -22.31 10.58 5.95
N GLU A 205 -23.49 10.01 6.17
CA GLU A 205 -23.76 9.06 7.26
C GLU A 205 -23.06 7.69 7.11
N MET A 206 -22.66 7.31 5.90
CA MET A 206 -22.02 6.01 5.62
C MET A 206 -20.48 6.07 5.68
N VAL A 207 -19.90 7.28 5.80
CA VAL A 207 -18.45 7.54 5.73
C VAL A 207 -17.67 6.88 6.87
N CYS A 208 -18.31 6.65 8.02
CA CYS A 208 -17.73 5.97 9.18
C CYS A 208 -18.02 4.46 9.24
N ASN A 209 -18.73 3.89 8.27
CA ASN A 209 -19.16 2.49 8.29
C ASN A 209 -18.34 1.59 7.36
N LEU A 210 -17.00 1.68 7.44
CA LEU A 210 -16.12 0.59 6.97
C LEU A 210 -16.17 -0.64 7.90
N ARG A 211 -17.06 -0.64 8.90
CA ARG A 211 -17.39 -1.82 9.68
C ARG A 211 -18.14 -2.81 8.76
N PRO A 212 -17.69 -4.07 8.63
CA PRO A 212 -18.45 -5.05 7.88
C PRO A 212 -19.87 -5.14 8.45
N PRO A 213 -20.90 -5.29 7.59
CA PRO A 213 -22.27 -5.47 8.06
C PRO A 213 -22.31 -6.63 9.06
N SER A 214 -23.01 -6.44 10.18
CA SER A 214 -23.15 -7.39 11.29
C SER A 214 -23.62 -8.79 10.84
N GLU A 215 -24.15 -8.90 9.62
CA GLU A 215 -24.61 -10.14 8.99
C GLU A 215 -23.45 -11.06 8.55
N LEU A 216 -22.22 -10.56 8.34
CA LEU A 216 -21.05 -11.39 8.01
C LEU A 216 -20.45 -12.12 9.22
N LEU A 217 -20.78 -11.72 10.45
CA LEU A 217 -20.35 -12.40 11.69
C LEU A 217 -21.07 -13.74 11.94
N GLN A 218 -22.09 -14.08 11.14
CA GLN A 218 -22.87 -15.32 11.29
C GLN A 218 -22.47 -16.46 10.35
N MET A 219 -21.43 -16.31 9.52
CA MET A 219 -20.88 -17.46 8.79
C MET A 219 -20.07 -18.34 9.74
N ARG A 220 -20.77 -19.22 10.48
CA ARG A 220 -20.13 -20.38 11.12
C ARG A 220 -19.52 -21.23 10.00
N LEU A 221 -18.23 -21.54 10.15
CA LEU A 221 -17.59 -22.59 9.35
C LEU A 221 -18.37 -23.90 9.56
N PRO A 222 -18.61 -24.70 8.51
CA PRO A 222 -19.21 -26.01 8.69
C PRO A 222 -18.29 -26.87 9.56
N ASP A 223 -18.86 -27.48 10.60
CA ASP A 223 -18.17 -28.50 11.39
C ASP A 223 -17.79 -29.67 10.46
N ASN A 224 -16.55 -30.16 10.60
CA ASN A 224 -15.88 -31.19 9.80
C ASN A 224 -16.78 -32.33 9.29
#